data_AF-A0A962R0C7-F1
#
_entry.id   AF-A0A962R0C7-F1
#
_cell.length_a   1.000
_cell.length_b   1.000
_cell.length_c   1.000
_cell.angle_alpha   90.00
_cell.angle_beta   90.00
_cell.angle_gamma   90.00
#
_symmetry.space_group_name_H-M   'P 1'
#
loop_
_entity.id
_entity.type
_entity.pdbx_description
1 polymer ?
#
loop_
_entity_poly.entity_id
_entity_poly.type
_entity_poly.pdbx_seq_one_letter_code
_entity_poly.pdbx_strand_id
1 'polypeptide(L)'
;SLPAGSLLTVLALIGTTVVPYNLFLQASAVQEKWPASVNLRQALHESRIDTGLSIGVGGLITLAIMSTSAAAFFGSGIAFSATSMAQQLEPLLGAGARYFFAAGLFAAGLSSAVTAPLAAAYAVCGVLGWSRDLRATRFRLVWAAVLLCGTAFATAGAKPLAAILFAQAANGFLLPLCAIFLLMVMNRRQLLGAYANRPLVNILGLVVVVVTIALGVTKLVQVYGAVVPN
;
A
#
# COMPACT_ATOMS: atom_id res chain seq x y z
N SER A 1 3.02 10.45 -26.23
CA SER A 1 2.45 11.53 -25.40
C SER A 1 1.44 10.94 -24.43
N LEU A 2 1.30 11.50 -23.23
CA LEU A 2 0.23 11.10 -22.31
C LEU A 2 -1.11 11.67 -22.82
N PRO A 3 -2.19 10.86 -22.91
CA PRO A 3 -3.52 11.36 -23.27
C PRO A 3 -3.98 12.46 -22.30
N ALA A 4 -4.72 13.45 -22.81
CA ALA A 4 -5.33 14.47 -21.96
C ALA A 4 -6.22 13.81 -20.89
N GLY A 5 -6.01 14.15 -19.61
CA GLY A 5 -6.72 13.53 -18.47
C GLY A 5 -6.10 12.25 -17.91
N SER A 6 -5.10 11.63 -18.57
CA SER A 6 -4.49 10.38 -18.08
C SER A 6 -3.54 10.58 -16.90
N LEU A 7 -2.99 11.79 -16.73
CA LEU A 7 -2.04 12.10 -15.65
C LEU A 7 -2.65 11.85 -14.27
N LEU A 8 -3.93 12.20 -14.09
CA LEU A 8 -4.64 11.97 -12.83
C LEU A 8 -4.86 10.48 -12.56
N THR A 9 -5.13 9.68 -13.60
CA THR A 9 -5.24 8.22 -13.50
C THR A 9 -3.90 7.57 -13.17
N VAL A 10 -2.81 8.02 -13.80
CA VAL A 10 -1.44 7.54 -13.51
C VAL A 10 -1.07 7.86 -12.07
N LEU A 11 -1.31 9.09 -11.63
CA LEU A 11 -1.11 9.48 -10.24
C LEU A 11 -1.98 8.63 -9.30
N ALA A 12 -3.28 8.48 -9.58
CA ALA A 12 -4.17 7.63 -8.77
C ALA A 12 -3.65 6.19 -8.65
N LEU A 13 -3.14 5.60 -9.74
CA LEU A 13 -2.55 4.26 -9.74
C LEU A 13 -1.27 4.18 -8.90
N ILE A 14 -0.40 5.19 -8.95
CA ILE A 14 0.77 5.24 -8.06
C ILE A 14 0.29 5.35 -6.60
N GLY A 15 -0.70 6.18 -6.32
CA GLY A 15 -1.23 6.42 -4.98
C GLY A 15 -1.99 5.27 -4.33
N THR A 16 -2.40 4.25 -5.08
CA THR A 16 -2.95 3.01 -4.50
C THR A 16 -1.85 2.06 -4.04
N THR A 17 -0.62 2.17 -4.56
CA THR A 17 0.50 1.30 -4.18
C THR A 17 1.25 1.79 -2.95
N VAL A 18 1.26 3.11 -2.72
CA VAL A 18 1.98 3.72 -1.60
C VAL A 18 0.99 4.08 -0.49
N VAL A 19 1.04 3.33 0.61
CA VAL A 19 0.19 3.55 1.79
C VAL A 19 1.06 3.70 3.04
N PRO A 20 0.83 4.70 3.90
CA PRO A 20 1.66 4.99 5.07
C PRO A 20 1.94 3.79 5.97
N TYR A 21 0.94 2.93 6.19
CA TYR A 21 1.12 1.77 7.08
C TYR A 21 2.18 0.78 6.55
N ASN A 22 2.36 0.67 5.23
CA ASN A 22 3.39 -0.20 4.63
C ASN A 22 4.79 0.27 5.03
N LEU A 23 5.01 1.57 5.21
CA LEU A 23 6.30 2.11 5.65
C LEU A 23 6.64 1.64 7.07
N PHE A 24 5.65 1.67 7.97
CA PHE A 24 5.81 1.20 9.34
C PHE A 24 5.94 -0.33 9.42
N LEU A 25 5.10 -1.06 8.67
CA LEU A 25 5.16 -2.51 8.60
C LEU A 25 6.52 -2.98 8.09
N GLN A 26 7.03 -2.37 7.01
CA GLN A 26 8.35 -2.68 6.46
C GLN A 26 9.45 -2.38 7.48
N ALA A 27 9.40 -1.22 8.16
CA ALA A 27 10.39 -0.86 9.17
C ALA A 27 10.40 -1.85 10.35
N SER A 28 9.24 -2.34 10.79
CA SER A 28 9.13 -3.36 11.84
C SER A 28 9.60 -4.73 11.36
N ALA A 29 9.17 -5.16 10.18
CA ALA A 29 9.54 -6.45 9.60
C ALA A 29 11.06 -6.56 9.36
N VAL A 30 11.71 -5.46 8.93
CA VAL A 30 13.16 -5.41 8.78
C VAL A 30 13.87 -5.55 10.14
N GLN A 31 13.37 -4.90 11.20
CA GLN A 31 13.94 -5.03 12.55
C GLN A 31 13.80 -6.45 13.11
N GLU A 32 12.72 -7.16 12.76
CA GLU A 32 12.48 -8.53 13.20
C GLU A 32 13.31 -9.55 12.42
N LYS A 33 13.38 -9.41 11.09
CA LYS A 33 14.10 -10.32 10.20
C LYS A 33 15.63 -10.17 10.27
N TRP A 34 16.12 -8.94 10.49
CA TRP A 34 17.55 -8.66 10.65
C TRP A 34 17.82 -7.99 12.01
N PRO A 35 17.93 -8.79 13.09
CA PRO A 35 18.20 -8.27 14.43
C PRO A 35 19.61 -7.65 14.51
N ALA A 36 19.85 -6.89 15.58
CA ALA A 36 21.11 -6.16 15.81
C ALA A 36 22.37 -7.06 15.87
N SER A 37 22.22 -8.38 16.00
CA SER A 37 23.31 -9.35 15.92
C SER A 37 23.84 -9.56 14.49
N VAL A 38 23.07 -9.20 13.46
CA VAL A 38 23.49 -9.32 12.06
C VAL A 38 24.31 -8.09 11.68
N ASN A 39 25.37 -8.30 10.88
CA ASN A 39 26.17 -7.20 10.38
C ASN A 39 25.30 -6.22 9.57
N LEU A 40 25.32 -4.93 9.95
CA LEU A 40 24.47 -3.91 9.34
C LEU A 40 24.63 -3.80 7.81
N ARG A 41 25.85 -3.96 7.28
CA ARG A 41 26.08 -3.90 5.83
C ARG A 41 25.41 -5.07 5.11
N GLN A 42 25.46 -6.26 5.70
CA GLN A 42 24.80 -7.45 5.17
C GLN A 42 23.27 -7.29 5.26
N ALA A 43 22.75 -6.88 6.42
CA ALA A 43 21.32 -6.63 6.63
C ALA A 43 20.76 -5.62 5.61
N LEU A 44 21.48 -4.52 5.37
CA LEU A 44 21.08 -3.51 4.38
C LEU A 44 21.12 -4.06 2.95
N HIS A 45 22.08 -4.91 2.61
CA HIS A 45 22.18 -5.51 1.27
C HIS A 45 21.03 -6.49 1.02
N GLU A 46 20.79 -7.41 1.94
CA GLU A 46 19.71 -8.39 1.86
C GLU A 46 18.33 -7.71 1.87
N SER A 47 18.11 -6.73 2.74
CA SER A 47 16.86 -5.97 2.82
C SER A 47 16.55 -5.22 1.52
N ARG A 48 17.57 -4.66 0.84
CA ARG A 48 17.39 -3.99 -0.46
C ARG A 48 17.02 -4.96 -1.57
N ILE A 49 17.64 -6.14 -1.60
CA ILE A 49 17.31 -7.18 -2.58
C ILE A 49 15.88 -7.69 -2.34
N ASP A 50 15.53 -8.00 -1.10
CA ASP A 50 14.21 -8.48 -0.68
C ASP A 50 13.10 -7.47 -1.05
N THR A 51 13.34 -6.19 -0.75
CA THR A 51 12.42 -5.10 -1.10
C THR A 51 12.34 -4.90 -2.61
N GLY A 52 13.48 -4.92 -3.31
CA GLY A 52 13.54 -4.75 -4.76
C GLY A 52 12.83 -5.86 -5.53
N LEU A 53 13.02 -7.12 -5.12
CA LEU A 53 12.33 -8.27 -5.70
C LEU A 53 10.82 -8.19 -5.42
N SER A 54 10.44 -7.90 -4.18
CA SER A 54 9.03 -7.83 -3.78
C SER A 54 8.26 -6.74 -4.53
N ILE A 55 8.82 -5.52 -4.61
CA ILE A 55 8.22 -4.42 -5.37
C ILE A 55 8.26 -4.70 -6.87
N GLY A 56 9.35 -5.30 -7.38
CA GLY A 56 9.50 -5.65 -8.80
C GLY A 56 8.44 -6.66 -9.27
N VAL A 57 8.23 -7.74 -8.50
CA VAL A 57 7.20 -8.74 -8.78
C VAL A 57 5.80 -8.12 -8.69
N GLY A 58 5.53 -7.29 -7.68
CA GLY A 58 4.25 -6.56 -7.58
C GLY A 58 3.99 -5.62 -8.77
N GLY A 59 5.04 -4.94 -9.25
CA GLY A 59 4.99 -4.12 -10.46
C GLY A 59 4.70 -4.94 -11.70
N LEU A 60 5.35 -6.09 -11.88
CA LEU A 60 5.11 -7.00 -13.00
C LEU A 60 3.67 -7.53 -13.01
N ILE A 61 3.14 -7.91 -11.84
CA ILE A 61 1.73 -8.33 -11.70
C ILE A 61 0.79 -7.19 -12.12
N THR A 62 1.06 -5.96 -11.63
CA THR A 62 0.25 -4.78 -11.98
C THR A 62 0.26 -4.53 -13.50
N LEU A 63 1.43 -4.61 -14.12
CA LEU A 63 1.58 -4.45 -15.57
C LEU A 63 0.84 -5.53 -16.35
N ALA A 64 0.89 -6.79 -15.90
CA ALA A 64 0.17 -7.89 -16.51
C ALA A 64 -1.35 -7.70 -16.44
N ILE A 65 -1.87 -7.28 -15.28
CA ILE A 65 -3.30 -6.96 -15.10
C ILE A 65 -3.69 -5.79 -16.02
N MET A 66 -2.93 -4.69 -16.01
CA MET A 66 -3.24 -3.53 -16.86
C MET A 66 -3.22 -3.87 -18.35
N SER A 67 -2.21 -4.64 -18.79
CA SER A 67 -2.07 -5.05 -20.20
C SER A 67 -3.21 -5.95 -20.64
N THR A 68 -3.57 -6.94 -19.83
CA THR A 68 -4.70 -7.85 -20.14
C THR A 68 -6.04 -7.13 -20.10
N SER A 69 -6.27 -6.24 -19.13
CA SER A 69 -7.48 -5.41 -19.10
C SER A 69 -7.57 -4.47 -20.31
N ALA A 70 -6.45 -3.88 -20.74
CA ALA A 70 -6.41 -3.05 -21.95
C ALA A 70 -6.73 -3.89 -23.20
N ALA A 71 -6.14 -5.07 -23.35
CA ALA A 71 -6.42 -5.96 -24.48
C ALA A 71 -7.88 -6.45 -24.52
N ALA A 72 -8.47 -6.74 -23.36
CA ALA A 72 -9.82 -7.28 -23.27
C ALA A 72 -10.94 -6.23 -23.35
N PHE A 73 -10.71 -5.01 -22.83
CA PHE A 73 -11.79 -4.03 -22.62
C PHE A 73 -11.55 -2.65 -23.25
N PHE A 74 -10.39 -2.36 -23.82
CA PHE A 74 -10.14 -1.04 -24.37
C PHE A 74 -11.09 -0.75 -25.55
N GLY A 75 -11.92 0.28 -25.42
CA GLY A 75 -12.91 0.65 -26.42
C GLY A 75 -14.20 -0.19 -26.45
N SER A 76 -14.37 -1.17 -25.55
CA SER A 76 -15.56 -2.04 -25.54
C SER A 76 -16.77 -1.44 -24.80
N GLY A 77 -16.56 -0.38 -24.02
CA GLY A 77 -17.62 0.24 -23.20
C GLY A 77 -18.11 -0.60 -22.02
N ILE A 78 -17.49 -1.76 -21.76
CA ILE A 78 -17.85 -2.65 -20.66
C ILE A 78 -17.48 -1.99 -19.33
N ALA A 79 -18.46 -1.87 -18.43
CA ALA A 79 -18.25 -1.35 -17.09
C ALA A 79 -17.39 -2.31 -16.23
N PHE A 80 -16.57 -1.75 -15.35
CA PHE A 80 -15.73 -2.51 -14.43
C PHE A 80 -16.58 -3.33 -13.45
N SER A 81 -16.35 -4.64 -13.41
CA SER A 81 -16.90 -5.56 -12.40
C SER A 81 -15.95 -6.71 -12.12
N ALA A 82 -16.13 -7.41 -11.00
CA ALA A 82 -15.37 -8.64 -10.73
C ALA A 82 -15.56 -9.69 -11.84
N THR A 83 -16.76 -9.76 -12.42
CA THR A 83 -17.08 -10.65 -13.54
C THR A 83 -16.31 -10.27 -14.81
N SER A 84 -16.24 -8.99 -15.14
CA SER A 84 -15.45 -8.54 -16.30
C SER A 84 -13.96 -8.81 -16.07
N MET A 85 -13.44 -8.61 -14.86
CA MET A 85 -12.06 -8.97 -14.55
C MET A 85 -11.76 -10.47 -14.69
N ALA A 86 -12.73 -11.35 -14.44
CA ALA A 86 -12.56 -12.77 -14.72
C ALA A 86 -12.52 -13.08 -16.23
N GLN A 87 -13.33 -12.38 -17.04
CA GLN A 87 -13.38 -12.57 -18.50
C GLN A 87 -12.04 -12.31 -19.19
N GLN A 88 -11.21 -11.39 -18.67
CA GLN A 88 -9.89 -11.13 -19.27
C GLN A 88 -8.94 -12.33 -19.19
N LEU A 89 -9.21 -13.29 -18.30
CA LEU A 89 -8.43 -14.53 -18.16
C LEU A 89 -9.02 -15.69 -18.99
N GLU A 90 -10.22 -15.53 -19.55
CA GLU A 90 -10.90 -16.56 -20.34
C GLU A 90 -10.09 -17.04 -21.56
N PRO A 91 -9.35 -16.19 -22.30
CA PRO A 91 -8.49 -16.66 -23.39
C PRO A 91 -7.40 -17.65 -22.98
N LEU A 92 -6.98 -17.63 -21.70
CA LEU A 92 -5.93 -18.52 -21.17
C LEU A 92 -6.51 -19.70 -20.39
N LEU A 93 -7.59 -19.50 -19.64
CA LEU A 93 -8.12 -20.47 -18.67
C LEU A 93 -9.51 -21.02 -19.05
N GLY A 94 -10.11 -20.54 -20.14
CA GLY A 94 -11.46 -20.88 -20.56
C GLY A 94 -12.50 -20.67 -19.47
N ALA A 95 -13.47 -21.59 -19.36
CA ALA A 95 -14.52 -21.56 -18.34
C ALA A 95 -13.99 -21.60 -16.88
N GLY A 96 -12.72 -21.99 -16.67
CA GLY A 96 -12.07 -22.00 -15.37
C GLY A 96 -11.67 -20.60 -14.86
N ALA A 97 -11.65 -19.60 -15.73
CA ALA A 97 -11.21 -18.24 -15.42
C ALA A 97 -11.93 -17.63 -14.21
N ARG A 98 -13.25 -17.85 -14.10
CA ARG A 98 -14.06 -17.36 -12.97
C ARG A 98 -13.60 -17.90 -11.62
N TYR A 99 -13.25 -19.18 -11.57
CA TYR A 99 -12.85 -19.84 -10.34
C TYR A 99 -11.43 -19.44 -9.95
N PHE A 100 -10.54 -19.35 -10.93
CA PHE A 100 -9.18 -18.90 -10.72
C PHE A 100 -9.14 -17.45 -10.24
N PHE A 101 -9.91 -16.56 -10.88
CA PHE A 101 -10.04 -15.17 -10.46
C PHE A 101 -10.64 -15.05 -9.06
N ALA A 102 -11.73 -15.78 -8.76
CA ALA A 102 -12.34 -15.77 -7.43
C ALA A 102 -11.38 -16.26 -6.34
N ALA A 103 -10.63 -17.33 -6.60
CA ALA A 103 -9.63 -17.86 -5.68
C ALA A 103 -8.49 -16.85 -5.45
N GLY A 104 -7.99 -16.22 -6.51
CA GLY A 104 -6.96 -15.17 -6.42
C GLY A 104 -7.45 -13.94 -5.66
N LEU A 105 -8.67 -13.46 -5.96
CA LEU A 105 -9.29 -12.34 -5.26
C LEU A 105 -9.52 -12.64 -3.77
N PHE A 106 -9.95 -13.86 -3.45
CA PHE A 106 -10.11 -14.33 -2.08
C PHE A 106 -8.76 -14.38 -1.34
N ALA A 107 -7.73 -14.96 -1.96
CA ALA A 107 -6.38 -15.02 -1.37
C ALA A 107 -5.79 -13.62 -1.13
N ALA A 108 -5.96 -12.70 -2.08
CA ALA A 108 -5.54 -11.31 -1.93
C ALA A 108 -6.28 -10.60 -0.79
N GLY A 109 -7.61 -10.78 -0.71
CA GLY A 109 -8.43 -10.23 0.38
C GLY A 109 -8.02 -10.77 1.74
N LEU A 110 -7.80 -12.08 1.87
CA LEU A 110 -7.37 -12.72 3.10
C LEU A 110 -5.98 -12.24 3.54
N SER A 111 -5.03 -12.13 2.61
CA SER A 111 -3.69 -11.58 2.89
C SER A 111 -3.77 -10.15 3.43
N SER A 112 -4.61 -9.29 2.82
CA SER A 112 -4.80 -7.91 3.28
C SER A 112 -5.51 -7.85 4.64
N ALA A 113 -6.48 -8.73 4.89
CA ALA A 113 -7.22 -8.77 6.15
C ALA A 113 -6.33 -9.17 7.34
N VAL A 114 -5.24 -9.89 7.11
CA VAL A 114 -4.26 -10.26 8.14
C VAL A 114 -3.20 -9.16 8.31
N THR A 115 -2.65 -8.66 7.22
CA THR A 115 -1.50 -7.74 7.23
C THR A 115 -1.86 -6.31 7.67
N ALA A 116 -3.03 -5.80 7.32
CA ALA A 116 -3.43 -4.45 7.72
C ALA A 116 -3.64 -4.29 9.24
N PRO A 117 -4.36 -5.20 9.93
CA PRO A 117 -4.45 -5.19 11.39
C PRO A 117 -3.10 -5.39 12.08
N LEU A 118 -2.20 -6.19 11.50
CA LEU A 118 -0.84 -6.37 12.00
C LEU A 118 -0.04 -5.05 11.96
N ALA A 119 -0.11 -4.32 10.85
CA ALA A 119 0.53 -3.01 10.73
C ALA A 119 -0.04 -1.98 11.72
N ALA A 120 -1.35 -2.00 11.93
CA ALA A 120 -2.01 -1.15 12.94
C ALA A 120 -1.50 -1.48 14.35
N ALA A 121 -1.35 -2.76 14.69
CA ALA A 121 -0.79 -3.19 15.97
C ALA A 121 0.66 -2.70 16.14
N TYR A 122 1.50 -2.80 15.11
CA TYR A 122 2.86 -2.26 15.14
C TYR A 122 2.89 -0.75 15.37
N ALA A 123 2.02 0.01 14.70
CA ALA A 123 1.94 1.46 14.86
C ALA A 123 1.48 1.85 16.28
N VAL A 124 0.39 1.25 16.77
CA VAL A 124 -0.18 1.55 18.09
C VAL A 124 0.79 1.18 19.20
N CYS A 125 1.34 -0.05 19.19
CA CYS A 125 2.33 -0.46 20.19
C CYS A 125 3.60 0.40 20.11
N GLY A 126 4.00 0.82 18.91
CA GLY A 126 5.13 1.71 18.70
C GLY A 126 4.95 3.09 19.35
N VAL A 127 3.77 3.71 19.19
CA VAL A 127 3.44 5.02 19.79
C VAL A 127 3.28 4.94 21.30
N LEU A 128 2.66 3.86 21.80
CA LEU A 128 2.42 3.66 23.24
C LEU A 128 3.62 3.12 24.01
N GLY A 129 4.76 2.90 23.33
CA GLY A 129 5.96 2.33 23.93
C GLY A 129 5.78 0.88 24.43
N TRP A 130 4.80 0.16 23.89
CA TRP A 130 4.55 -1.24 24.24
C TRP A 130 5.45 -2.18 23.45
N SER A 131 5.61 -3.41 23.95
CA SER A 131 6.32 -4.46 23.22
C SER A 131 5.71 -4.67 21.84
N ARG A 132 6.57 -4.76 20.83
CA ARG A 132 6.23 -5.04 19.44
C ARG A 132 6.34 -6.54 19.10
N ASP A 133 6.54 -7.38 20.12
CA ASP A 133 6.57 -8.83 19.97
C ASP A 133 5.16 -9.35 19.61
N LEU A 134 5.07 -10.16 18.56
CA LEU A 134 3.86 -10.84 18.11
C LEU A 134 3.20 -11.68 19.22
N ARG A 135 3.97 -12.14 20.20
CA ARG A 135 3.48 -12.92 21.35
C ARG A 135 2.96 -12.06 22.48
N ALA A 136 3.27 -10.76 22.50
CA ALA A 136 2.84 -9.87 23.57
C ALA A 136 1.30 -9.77 23.61
N THR A 137 0.73 -9.88 24.81
CA THR A 137 -0.73 -9.87 25.00
C THR A 137 -1.33 -8.57 24.48
N ARG A 138 -0.70 -7.42 24.75
CA ARG A 138 -1.17 -6.11 24.27
C ARG A 138 -1.14 -6.00 22.74
N PHE A 139 -0.11 -6.54 22.10
CA PHE A 139 0.00 -6.55 20.65
C PHE A 139 -1.11 -7.38 20.01
N ARG A 140 -1.32 -8.62 20.50
CA ARG A 140 -2.39 -9.51 20.04
C ARG A 140 -3.78 -8.94 20.29
N LEU A 141 -3.99 -8.22 21.39
CA LEU A 141 -5.25 -7.55 21.69
C LEU A 141 -5.54 -6.44 20.67
N VAL A 142 -4.57 -5.57 20.36
CA VAL A 142 -4.76 -4.52 19.34
C VAL A 142 -5.01 -5.17 17.98
N TRP A 143 -4.23 -6.17 17.63
CA TRP A 143 -4.38 -6.90 16.37
C TRP A 143 -5.79 -7.52 16.24
N ALA A 144 -6.23 -8.27 17.26
CA ALA A 144 -7.55 -8.89 17.28
C ALA A 144 -8.67 -7.85 17.28
N ALA A 145 -8.52 -6.74 18.02
CA ALA A 145 -9.51 -5.67 18.05
C ALA A 145 -9.72 -5.07 16.65
N VAL A 146 -8.65 -4.72 15.94
CA VAL A 146 -8.74 -4.15 14.58
C VAL A 146 -9.36 -5.16 13.62
N LEU A 147 -8.98 -6.44 13.69
CA LEU A 147 -9.54 -7.50 12.86
C LEU A 147 -11.04 -7.71 13.12
N LEU A 148 -11.44 -7.80 14.39
CA LEU A 148 -12.84 -7.98 14.79
C LEU A 148 -13.70 -6.78 14.41
N CYS A 149 -13.21 -5.55 14.63
CA CYS A 149 -13.89 -4.33 14.20
C CYS A 149 -14.08 -4.31 12.68
N GLY A 150 -13.03 -4.61 11.91
CA GLY A 150 -13.11 -4.68 10.45
C GLY A 150 -14.09 -5.74 9.95
N THR A 151 -14.08 -6.92 10.59
CA THR A 151 -14.99 -8.02 10.26
C THR A 151 -16.43 -7.68 10.60
N ALA A 152 -16.69 -7.14 11.80
CA ALA A 152 -18.02 -6.71 12.23
C ALA A 152 -18.58 -5.60 11.32
N PHE A 153 -17.73 -4.65 10.91
CA PHE A 153 -18.14 -3.60 9.98
C PHE A 153 -18.50 -4.17 8.60
N ALA A 154 -17.71 -5.14 8.12
CA ALA A 154 -17.98 -5.82 6.85
C ALA A 154 -19.27 -6.66 6.89
N THR A 155 -19.56 -7.35 7.99
CA THR A 155 -20.78 -8.17 8.13
C THR A 155 -22.03 -7.36 8.40
N ALA A 156 -21.91 -6.17 9.00
CA ALA A 156 -23.04 -5.29 9.29
C ALA A 156 -23.68 -4.66 8.04
N GLY A 157 -23.10 -4.83 6.84
CA GLY A 157 -23.62 -4.25 5.59
C GLY A 157 -23.60 -2.72 5.56
N ALA A 158 -22.91 -2.08 6.51
CA ALA A 158 -22.75 -0.64 6.57
C ALA A 158 -22.09 -0.15 5.28
N LYS A 159 -22.64 0.92 4.67
CA LYS A 159 -22.17 1.47 3.38
C LYS A 159 -20.64 1.64 3.41
N PRO A 160 -19.88 0.74 2.76
CA PRO A 160 -18.41 0.74 2.83
C PRO A 160 -17.81 2.04 2.33
N LEU A 161 -18.58 2.77 1.51
CA LEU A 161 -18.20 4.01 0.90
C LEU A 161 -17.72 5.06 1.90
N ALA A 162 -18.44 5.30 3.01
CA ALA A 162 -18.02 6.33 3.97
C ALA A 162 -16.67 5.99 4.64
N ALA A 163 -16.49 4.73 5.02
CA ALA A 163 -15.23 4.24 5.58
C ALA A 163 -14.09 4.28 4.55
N ILE A 164 -14.37 3.93 3.29
CA ILE A 164 -13.40 4.01 2.18
C ILE A 164 -13.00 5.46 1.93
N LEU A 165 -13.95 6.39 1.84
CA LEU A 165 -13.68 7.81 1.62
C LEU A 165 -12.85 8.40 2.77
N PHE A 166 -13.20 8.06 4.01
CA PHE A 166 -12.42 8.46 5.18
C PHE A 166 -10.98 7.91 5.12
N ALA A 167 -10.82 6.62 4.81
CA ALA A 167 -9.50 6.00 4.68
C ALA A 167 -8.67 6.64 3.55
N GLN A 168 -9.30 7.01 2.43
CA GLN A 168 -8.62 7.70 1.33
C GLN A 168 -8.22 9.13 1.72
N ALA A 169 -9.08 9.87 2.42
CA ALA A 169 -8.74 11.20 2.93
C ALA A 169 -7.59 11.15 3.93
N ALA A 170 -7.65 10.22 4.89
CA ALA A 170 -6.60 10.01 5.88
C ALA A 170 -5.27 9.64 5.19
N ASN A 171 -5.31 8.74 4.20
CA ASN A 171 -4.13 8.37 3.43
C ASN A 171 -3.56 9.57 2.64
N GLY A 172 -4.43 10.38 2.01
CA GLY A 172 -4.03 11.57 1.28
C GLY A 172 -3.28 12.59 2.13
N PHE A 173 -3.62 12.71 3.41
CA PHE A 173 -2.92 13.58 4.35
C PHE A 173 -1.66 12.94 4.95
N LEU A 174 -1.76 11.68 5.39
CA LEU A 174 -0.67 11.00 6.11
C LEU A 174 0.52 10.69 5.22
N LEU A 175 0.29 10.37 3.94
CA LEU A 175 1.36 9.99 3.02
C LEU A 175 2.44 11.07 2.84
N PRO A 176 2.11 12.32 2.46
CA PRO A 176 3.12 13.38 2.33
C PRO A 176 3.79 13.70 3.67
N LEU A 177 3.04 13.67 4.78
CA LEU A 177 3.60 13.89 6.11
C LEU A 177 4.66 12.84 6.46
N CYS A 178 4.36 11.55 6.24
CA CYS A 178 5.30 10.46 6.46
C CYS A 178 6.52 10.57 5.53
N ALA A 179 6.33 10.91 4.25
CA ALA A 179 7.43 11.05 3.29
C ALA A 179 8.39 12.19 3.68
N ILE A 180 7.86 13.36 4.05
CA ILE A 180 8.65 14.51 4.53
C ILE A 180 9.40 14.13 5.81
N PHE A 181 8.69 13.50 6.77
CA PHE A 181 9.29 13.05 8.02
C PHE A 181 10.45 12.07 7.79
N LEU A 182 10.25 11.04 6.96
CA LEU A 182 11.30 10.08 6.63
C LEU A 182 12.48 10.76 5.95
N LEU A 183 12.25 11.67 5.00
CA LEU A 183 13.33 12.40 4.35
C LEU A 183 14.15 13.23 5.35
N MET A 184 13.50 13.87 6.32
CA MET A 184 14.18 14.59 7.40
C MET A 184 15.01 13.66 8.28
N VAL A 185 14.46 12.51 8.70
CA VAL A 185 15.17 11.53 9.54
C VAL A 185 16.37 10.94 8.79
N MET A 186 16.19 10.59 7.51
CA MET A 186 17.23 10.01 6.66
C MET A 186 18.41 10.96 6.38
N ASN A 187 18.22 12.26 6.59
CA ASN A 187 19.27 13.26 6.48
C ASN A 187 20.00 13.54 7.82
N ARG A 188 19.52 13.01 8.96
CA ARG A 188 20.17 13.22 10.27
C ARG A 188 21.43 12.36 10.41
N ARG A 189 22.59 12.95 10.13
CA ARG A 189 23.91 12.31 10.34
C ARG A 189 24.15 11.86 11.78
N GLN A 190 23.58 12.55 12.77
CA GLN A 190 23.67 12.17 14.18
C GLN A 190 23.03 10.80 14.47
N LEU A 191 21.99 10.41 13.72
CA LEU A 191 21.28 9.14 13.91
C LEU A 191 21.84 8.03 13.00
N LEU A 192 22.19 8.37 11.76
CA LEU A 192 22.52 7.38 10.72
C LEU A 192 24.01 7.31 10.35
N GLY A 193 24.83 8.22 10.85
CA GLY A 193 26.28 8.27 10.59
C GLY A 193 26.58 8.23 9.09
N ALA A 194 27.37 7.23 8.68
CA ALA A 194 27.78 7.01 7.29
C ALA A 194 26.64 6.59 6.34
N TYR A 195 25.48 6.20 6.86
CA TYR A 195 24.30 5.77 6.09
C TYR A 195 23.28 6.89 5.85
N ALA A 196 23.56 8.12 6.29
CA ALA A 196 22.74 9.27 5.97
C ALA A 196 22.68 9.52 4.45
N ASN A 197 21.57 10.09 3.98
CA ASN A 197 21.35 10.32 2.56
C ASN A 197 22.44 11.19 1.93
N ARG A 198 22.89 10.76 0.74
CA ARG A 198 23.76 11.55 -0.15
C ARG A 198 22.91 12.51 -1.00
N PRO A 199 23.49 13.57 -1.59
CA PRO A 199 22.75 14.55 -2.37
C PRO A 199 21.86 13.95 -3.47
N LEU A 200 22.34 12.93 -4.19
CA LEU A 200 21.56 12.19 -5.19
C LEU A 200 20.29 11.55 -4.60
N VAL A 201 20.43 10.88 -3.45
CA VAL A 201 19.30 10.21 -2.77
C VAL A 201 18.34 11.26 -2.21
N ASN A 202 18.83 12.42 -1.79
CA ASN A 202 17.99 13.51 -1.32
C ASN A 202 17.17 14.13 -2.47
N ILE A 203 17.74 14.26 -3.67
CA ILE A 203 16.99 14.70 -4.87
C ILE A 203 15.89 13.69 -5.20
N LEU A 204 16.20 12.40 -5.21
CA LEU A 204 15.18 11.36 -5.43
C LEU A 204 14.10 11.36 -4.34
N GLY A 205 14.51 11.56 -3.08
CA GLY A 205 13.59 11.70 -1.95
C GLY A 205 12.67 12.93 -2.09
N LEU A 206 13.19 14.04 -2.59
CA LEU A 206 12.39 15.24 -2.88
C LEU A 206 11.36 14.97 -3.99
N VAL A 207 11.74 14.25 -5.04
CA VAL A 207 10.80 13.81 -6.08
C VAL A 207 9.68 12.96 -5.48
N VAL A 208 10.01 12.00 -4.60
CA VAL A 208 9.02 11.19 -3.89
C VAL A 208 8.09 12.07 -3.06
N VAL A 209 8.62 13.05 -2.31
CA VAL A 209 7.80 13.99 -1.54
C VAL A 209 6.84 14.76 -2.45
N VAL A 210 7.32 15.32 -3.56
CA VAL A 210 6.46 16.05 -4.52
C VAL A 210 5.35 15.14 -5.07
N VAL A 211 5.69 13.91 -5.46
CA VAL A 211 4.70 12.93 -5.92
C VAL A 211 3.69 12.65 -4.81
N THR A 212 4.12 12.38 -3.57
CA THR A 212 3.19 12.10 -2.47
C THR A 212 2.26 13.26 -2.14
N ILE A 213 2.72 14.52 -2.31
CA ILE A 213 1.87 15.70 -2.17
C ILE A 213 0.82 15.73 -3.29
N ALA A 214 1.23 15.52 -4.54
CA ALA A 214 0.30 15.47 -5.68
C ALA A 214 -0.75 14.35 -5.51
N LEU A 215 -0.33 13.19 -5.03
CA LEU A 215 -1.22 12.07 -4.67
C LEU A 215 -2.18 12.44 -3.55
N GLY A 216 -1.67 13.09 -2.51
CA GLY A 216 -2.47 13.55 -1.38
C GLY A 216 -3.59 14.49 -1.81
N VAL A 217 -3.25 15.50 -2.60
CA VAL A 217 -4.21 16.43 -3.20
C VAL A 217 -5.23 15.68 -4.05
N THR A 218 -4.79 14.75 -4.91
CA THR A 218 -5.69 13.97 -5.78
C THR A 218 -6.72 13.18 -4.96
N LYS A 219 -6.29 12.52 -3.87
CA LYS A 219 -7.20 11.76 -3.00
C LYS A 219 -8.21 12.67 -2.29
N LEU A 220 -7.77 13.84 -1.83
CA LEU A 220 -8.66 14.82 -1.19
C LEU A 220 -9.69 15.38 -2.17
N VAL A 221 -9.28 15.69 -3.41
CA VAL A 221 -10.19 16.14 -4.47
C VAL A 221 -11.22 15.06 -4.82
N GLN A 222 -10.79 13.79 -4.92
CA GLN A 222 -11.70 12.66 -5.16
C GLN A 222 -12.72 12.50 -4.03
N VAL A 223 -12.29 12.62 -2.77
CA VAL A 223 -13.19 12.55 -1.62
C VAL A 223 -14.17 13.73 -1.62
N TYR A 224 -13.69 14.93 -1.90
CA TYR A 224 -14.55 16.12 -1.98
C TYR A 224 -15.63 15.97 -3.06
N GLY A 225 -15.27 15.54 -4.27
CA GLY A 225 -16.22 15.33 -5.37
C GLY A 225 -17.21 14.18 -5.12
N ALA A 226 -16.85 13.19 -4.29
CA ALA A 226 -17.77 12.13 -3.90
C ALA A 226 -18.77 12.56 -2.82
N VAL A 227 -18.44 13.58 -2.01
CA VAL A 227 -19.29 14.11 -0.92
C VAL A 227 -20.17 15.26 -1.40
N VAL A 228 -19.69 16.07 -2.34
CA VAL A 228 -20.45 17.15 -2.99
C VAL A 228 -20.69 16.77 -4.45
N PRO A 229 -21.72 15.98 -4.75
CA PRO A 229 -22.10 15.73 -6.13
C PRO A 229 -22.68 17.03 -6.71
N ASN A 230 -22.16 17.46 -7.87
CA ASN A 230 -22.82 18.46 -8.71
C ASN A 230 -24.15 17.93 -9.24
#